data_AF-A0A968J1M4-F1
#
_entry.id   AF-A0A968J1M4-F1
#
_cell.length_a   1.000
_cell.length_b   1.000
_cell.length_c   1.000
_cell.angle_alpha   90.00
_cell.angle_beta   90.00
_cell.angle_gamma   90.00
#
_symmetry.space_group_name_H-M   'P 1'
#
loop_
_entity.id
_entity.type
_entity.pdbx_description
1 polymer ?
#
loop_
_entity_poly.entity_id
_entity_poly.type
_entity_poly.pdbx_seq_one_letter_code
_entity_poly.pdbx_strand_id
1 'polypeptide(L)'
;MAITLAEFAIASGVGATLQLPALANTENAAARSVAIARELFGEGPGGLVLAVPAEHQEGWESYLAAQSVPWHRLGTAGGDTLTVTLPVSGHGEIPLQSTVTQLRAIYEGVLPGYLGD
;
A
#
# COMPACT_ATOMS: atom_id res chain seq x y z
N MET A 1 0.08 2.43 -6.58
CA MET A 1 0.70 2.01 -5.30
C MET A 1 0.37 0.57 -4.92
N ALA A 2 -0.90 0.15 -5.01
CA ALA A 2 -1.36 -1.18 -4.57
C ALA A 2 -0.55 -2.34 -5.17
N ILE A 3 -0.23 -2.28 -6.47
CA ILE A 3 0.60 -3.28 -7.14
C ILE A 3 2.01 -3.31 -6.55
N THR A 4 2.65 -2.15 -6.37
CA THR A 4 3.98 -2.07 -5.74
C THR A 4 4.00 -2.69 -4.34
N LEU A 5 2.96 -2.45 -3.53
CA LEU A 5 2.86 -3.06 -2.20
C LEU A 5 2.70 -4.58 -2.28
N ALA A 6 1.88 -5.08 -3.21
CA ALA A 6 1.71 -6.50 -3.43
C ALA A 6 3.00 -7.16 -3.92
N GLU A 7 3.70 -6.55 -4.86
CA GLU A 7 4.99 -7.03 -5.38
C GLU A 7 6.09 -7.05 -4.31
N PHE A 8 6.15 -6.05 -3.43
CA PHE A 8 7.05 -6.07 -2.27
C PHE A 8 6.77 -7.27 -1.37
N ALA A 9 5.49 -7.53 -1.08
CA ALA A 9 5.08 -8.63 -0.25
C ALA A 9 5.37 -9.99 -0.90
N ILE A 10 5.12 -10.12 -2.21
CA ILE A 10 5.46 -11.31 -3.00
C ILE A 10 6.97 -11.51 -3.08
N ALA A 11 7.75 -10.48 -3.39
CA ALA A 11 9.21 -10.61 -3.55
C ALA A 11 9.90 -10.98 -2.24
N SER A 12 9.46 -10.41 -1.12
CA SER A 12 10.05 -10.67 0.20
C SER A 12 9.47 -11.90 0.91
N GLY A 13 8.25 -12.32 0.57
CA GLY A 13 7.49 -13.30 1.34
C GLY A 13 6.91 -12.75 2.65
N VAL A 14 6.92 -11.43 2.87
CA VAL A 14 6.53 -10.78 4.11
C VAL A 14 5.33 -9.85 3.88
N GLY A 15 4.33 -9.93 4.75
CA GLY A 15 3.17 -9.05 4.76
C GLY A 15 3.47 -7.62 5.22
N ALA A 16 2.43 -6.81 5.37
CA ALA A 16 2.53 -5.48 5.96
C ALA A 16 1.18 -4.99 6.47
N THR A 17 1.20 -4.15 7.50
CA THR A 17 0.02 -3.40 7.96
C THR A 17 0.24 -1.93 7.67
N LEU A 18 -0.60 -1.36 6.81
CA LEU A 18 -0.47 -0.03 6.25
C LEU A 18 -1.76 0.76 6.45
N GLN A 19 -1.64 2.07 6.60
CA GLN A 19 -2.74 3.01 6.63
C GLN A 19 -2.55 4.02 5.51
N LEU A 20 -3.59 4.21 4.70
CA LEU A 20 -3.54 5.27 3.69
C LEU A 20 -3.56 6.64 4.38
N PRO A 21 -2.81 7.63 3.86
CA PRO A 21 -2.88 8.99 4.37
C PRO A 21 -4.34 9.48 4.31
N ALA A 22 -4.72 10.29 5.29
CA ALA A 22 -6.07 10.84 5.35
C ALA A 22 -6.38 11.60 4.06
N LEU A 23 -7.27 11.04 3.24
CA LEU A 23 -7.75 11.70 2.04
C LEU A 23 -8.61 12.88 2.50
N ALA A 24 -8.16 14.09 2.21
CA ALA A 24 -8.75 15.34 2.70
C ALA A 24 -10.28 15.30 2.60
N ASN A 25 -10.95 15.56 3.75
CA ASN A 25 -12.40 15.57 4.00
C ASN A 25 -13.28 15.67 2.75
N THR A 26 -13.45 14.56 2.04
CA THR A 26 -14.50 14.44 1.02
C THR A 26 -15.78 14.09 1.75
N GLU A 27 -16.61 15.10 2.00
CA GLU A 27 -17.94 14.94 2.63
C GLU A 27 -18.84 14.02 1.81
N ASN A 28 -18.60 13.91 0.50
CA ASN A 28 -19.28 12.99 -0.40
C ASN A 28 -18.57 11.62 -0.50
N ALA A 29 -19.31 10.54 -0.21
CA ALA A 29 -18.83 9.15 -0.29
C ALA A 29 -18.31 8.77 -1.69
N ALA A 30 -18.96 9.22 -2.77
CA ALA A 30 -18.52 8.91 -4.13
C ALA A 30 -17.15 9.55 -4.45
N ALA A 31 -16.95 10.81 -4.03
CA ALA A 31 -15.66 11.48 -4.18
C ALA A 31 -14.55 10.79 -3.38
N ARG A 32 -14.89 10.24 -2.20
CA ARG A 32 -13.97 9.45 -1.38
C ARG A 32 -13.54 8.16 -2.06
N SER A 33 -14.48 7.39 -2.60
CA SER A 33 -14.17 6.15 -3.33
C SER A 33 -13.25 6.40 -4.52
N VAL A 34 -13.47 7.50 -5.25
CA VAL A 34 -12.59 7.93 -6.35
C VAL A 34 -11.20 8.31 -5.83
N ALA A 35 -11.11 9.02 -4.71
CA ALA A 35 -9.83 9.38 -4.10
C ALA A 35 -9.05 8.14 -3.64
N ILE A 36 -9.71 7.19 -2.97
CA ILE A 36 -9.11 5.90 -2.56
C ILE A 36 -8.62 5.12 -3.79
N ALA A 37 -9.45 5.04 -4.83
CA ALA A 37 -9.09 4.35 -6.07
C ALA A 37 -7.89 5.01 -6.75
N ARG A 38 -7.81 6.35 -6.78
CA ARG A 38 -6.65 7.08 -7.31
C ARG A 38 -5.40 6.86 -6.47
N GLU A 39 -5.50 6.79 -5.15
CA GLU A 39 -4.35 6.55 -4.29
C GLU A 39 -3.77 5.13 -4.49
N LEU A 40 -4.65 4.12 -4.51
CA LEU A 40 -4.24 2.72 -4.65
C LEU A 40 -3.83 2.37 -6.08
N PHE A 41 -4.67 2.73 -7.06
CA PHE A 41 -4.59 2.25 -8.44
C PHE A 41 -4.33 3.36 -9.46
N GLY A 42 -4.26 4.62 -9.03
CA GLY A 42 -3.89 5.71 -9.93
C GLY A 42 -2.46 5.57 -10.41
N GLU A 43 -2.29 5.74 -11.71
CA GLU A 43 -0.99 5.82 -12.36
C GLU A 43 -0.63 7.30 -12.48
N GLY A 44 0.36 7.74 -11.72
CA GLY A 44 0.87 9.11 -11.70
C GLY A 44 2.39 9.13 -11.92
N PRO A 45 3.02 10.32 -12.00
CA PRO A 45 4.47 10.41 -12.08
C PRO A 45 5.10 9.80 -10.81
N GLY A 46 5.63 8.58 -10.95
CA GLY A 46 6.52 7.85 -10.06
C GLY A 46 6.43 8.14 -8.55
N GLY A 47 5.73 7.28 -7.81
CA GLY A 47 5.88 7.17 -6.35
C GLY A 47 6.90 6.10 -5.98
N LEU A 48 7.67 6.34 -4.91
CA LEU A 48 8.58 5.34 -4.34
C LEU A 48 8.02 4.81 -3.02
N VAL A 49 8.12 3.50 -2.83
CA VAL A 49 7.87 2.83 -1.55
C VAL A 49 9.20 2.35 -1.00
N LEU A 50 9.51 2.74 0.24
CA LEU A 50 10.74 2.35 0.93
C LEU A 50 10.37 1.59 2.20
N ALA A 51 11.00 0.42 2.38
CA ALA A 51 11.02 -0.27 3.66
C ALA A 51 12.38 -0.02 4.32
N VAL A 52 12.37 0.47 5.56
CA VAL A 52 13.57 0.79 6.32
C VAL A 52 13.59 -0.01 7.63
N PRO A 53 14.76 -0.43 8.12
CA PRO A 53 14.88 -0.97 9.48
C PRO A 53 14.33 0.02 10.51
N ALA A 54 13.68 -0.49 11.56
CA ALA A 54 13.00 0.33 12.55
C ALA A 54 13.95 1.30 13.27
N GLU A 55 15.19 0.86 13.52
CA GLU A 55 16.28 1.64 14.10
C GLU A 55 16.72 2.84 13.24
N HIS A 56 16.37 2.85 11.96
CA HIS A 56 16.68 3.94 11.04
C HIS A 56 15.49 4.85 10.74
N GLN A 57 14.30 4.54 11.27
CA GLN A 57 13.07 5.28 10.95
C GLN A 57 13.20 6.78 11.21
N GLU A 58 13.60 7.18 12.43
CA GLU A 58 13.69 8.59 12.82
C GLU A 58 14.70 9.37 11.95
N GLY A 59 15.81 8.74 11.59
CA GLY A 59 16.81 9.33 10.70
C GLY A 59 16.26 9.58 9.28
N TRP A 60 15.50 8.63 8.75
CA TRP A 60 14.85 8.77 7.45
C TRP A 60 13.75 9.83 7.46
N GLU A 61 12.89 9.84 8.48
CA GLU A 61 11.84 10.85 8.63
C GLU A 61 12.42 12.27 8.73
N SER A 62 13.50 12.43 9.50
CA SER A 62 14.23 13.71 9.60
C SER A 62 14.85 14.12 8.27
N TYR A 63 15.47 13.19 7.55
CA TYR A 63 16.04 13.44 6.23
C TYR A 63 14.98 13.88 5.21
N LEU A 64 13.85 13.16 5.17
CA LEU A 64 12.74 13.44 4.25
C LEU A 64 12.02 14.74 4.60
N ALA A 65 11.86 15.07 5.88
CA ALA A 65 11.29 16.36 6.32
C ALA A 65 12.12 17.57 5.86
N ALA A 66 13.43 17.40 5.66
CA ALA A 66 14.30 18.43 5.10
C ALA A 66 14.22 18.54 3.56
N GLN A 67 13.55 17.61 2.88
CA GLN A 67 13.39 17.64 1.42
C GLN A 67 12.11 18.36 1.03
N SER A 68 12.10 18.97 -0.16
CA SER A 68 10.89 19.55 -0.77
C SER A 68 10.04 18.52 -1.52
N VAL A 69 10.05 17.25 -1.08
CA VAL A 69 9.32 16.14 -1.72
C VAL A 69 8.24 15.63 -0.76
N PRO A 70 6.97 15.50 -1.20
CA PRO A 70 5.92 14.93 -0.37
C PRO A 70 6.25 13.49 0.04
N TRP A 71 6.08 13.17 1.32
CA TRP A 71 6.27 11.82 1.84
C TRP A 71 5.29 11.54 2.97
N HIS A 72 4.94 10.27 3.14
CA HIS A 72 4.06 9.80 4.20
C HIS A 72 4.53 8.43 4.71
N ARG A 73 4.50 8.24 6.03
CA ARG A 73 4.68 6.92 6.63
C ARG A 73 3.41 6.10 6.41
N LEU A 74 3.55 4.97 5.73
CA LEU A 74 2.42 4.07 5.44
C LEU A 74 2.17 3.07 6.58
N GLY A 75 3.22 2.55 7.23
CA GLY A 75 3.04 1.54 8.27
C GLY A 75 4.29 0.68 8.48
N THR A 76 4.08 -0.60 8.74
CA THR A 76 5.15 -1.56 9.10
C THR A 76 5.01 -2.86 8.31
N ALA A 77 6.13 -3.36 7.78
CA ALA A 77 6.20 -4.71 7.22
C ALA A 77 6.25 -5.77 8.33
N GLY A 78 5.68 -6.94 8.07
CA GLY A 78 5.65 -8.07 8.99
C GLY A 78 4.45 -9.00 8.75
N GLY A 79 4.55 -10.22 9.26
CA GLY A 79 3.50 -11.23 9.14
C GLY A 79 3.39 -11.84 7.73
N ASP A 80 2.25 -12.47 7.46
CA ASP A 80 1.95 -13.21 6.23
C ASP A 80 0.80 -12.58 5.42
N THR A 81 0.32 -11.42 5.86
CA THR A 81 -0.86 -10.74 5.30
C THR A 81 -0.51 -9.30 4.95
N LEU A 82 -0.90 -8.86 3.76
CA LEU A 82 -0.87 -7.46 3.36
C LEU A 82 -2.23 -6.83 3.69
N THR A 83 -2.24 -5.89 4.62
CA THR A 83 -3.41 -5.16 5.09
C THR A 83 -3.24 -3.67 4.81
N VAL A 84 -4.19 -3.07 4.10
CA VAL A 84 -4.28 -1.63 3.87
C VAL A 84 -5.57 -1.12 4.48
N THR A 85 -5.44 -0.30 5.52
CA THR A 85 -6.55 0.31 6.22
C THR A 85 -7.02 1.58 5.49
N LEU A 86 -8.29 1.60 5.12
CA LEU A 86 -8.94 2.72 4.46
C LEU A 86 -9.64 3.61 5.49
N PRO A 87 -9.39 4.93 5.52
CA PRO A 87 -10.15 5.84 6.36
C PRO A 87 -11.55 6.06 5.77
N VAL A 88 -12.60 5.63 6.47
CA VAL A 88 -14.00 5.84 6.07
C VAL A 88 -14.73 6.70 7.10
N SER A 89 -14.81 8.01 6.86
CA SER A 89 -15.59 8.93 7.70
C SER A 89 -17.03 8.42 7.87
N GLY A 90 -17.47 8.31 9.14
CA GLY A 90 -18.80 7.87 9.52
C GLY A 90 -18.99 6.35 9.68
N HIS A 91 -18.04 5.52 9.20
CA HIS A 91 -18.15 4.06 9.25
C HIS A 91 -16.90 3.35 9.83
N GLY A 92 -15.91 4.11 10.31
CA GLY A 92 -14.69 3.56 10.89
C GLY A 92 -13.63 3.23 9.84
N GLU A 93 -12.83 2.23 10.11
CA GLU A 93 -11.72 1.79 9.26
C GLU A 93 -12.10 0.49 8.53
N ILE A 94 -11.90 0.45 7.21
CA ILE A 94 -12.14 -0.77 6.41
C ILE A 94 -10.78 -1.34 5.99
N PRO A 95 -10.42 -2.56 6.42
CA PRO A 95 -9.21 -3.22 5.96
C PRO A 95 -9.42 -3.86 4.59
N LEU A 96 -8.56 -3.53 3.63
CA LEU A 96 -8.33 -4.35 2.44
C LEU A 96 -7.19 -5.32 2.76
N GLN A 97 -7.45 -6.62 2.70
CA GLN A 97 -6.48 -7.63 3.13
C GLN A 97 -6.42 -8.82 2.18
N SER A 98 -5.22 -9.35 1.99
CA SER A 98 -4.97 -10.64 1.34
C SER A 98 -3.68 -11.25 1.87
N THR A 99 -3.61 -12.59 1.92
CA THR A 99 -2.39 -13.27 2.33
C THR A 99 -1.34 -13.18 1.23
N VAL A 100 -0.06 -13.16 1.61
CA VAL A 100 1.06 -13.17 0.66
C VAL A 100 0.97 -14.39 -0.26
N THR A 101 0.56 -15.54 0.28
CA THR A 101 0.34 -16.77 -0.50
C THR A 101 -0.73 -16.59 -1.57
N GLN A 102 -1.87 -15.97 -1.24
CA GLN A 102 -2.93 -15.72 -2.21
C GLN A 102 -2.48 -14.72 -3.28
N LEU A 103 -1.83 -13.62 -2.89
CA LEU A 103 -1.29 -12.64 -3.83
C LEU A 103 -0.31 -13.29 -4.81
N ARG A 104 0.60 -14.13 -4.30
CA ARG A 104 1.55 -14.89 -5.12
C ARG A 104 0.83 -15.82 -6.10
N ALA A 105 -0.10 -16.63 -5.62
CA ALA A 105 -0.82 -17.59 -6.46
C ALA A 105 -1.56 -16.89 -7.62
N ILE A 106 -2.19 -15.74 -7.35
CA ILE A 106 -2.85 -14.95 -8.38
C ILE A 106 -1.83 -14.36 -9.37
N TYR A 107 -0.75 -13.76 -8.87
CA TYR A 107 0.26 -13.10 -9.70
C TYR A 107 0.99 -14.09 -10.62
N GLU A 108 1.42 -15.24 -10.09
CA GLU A 108 2.18 -16.25 -10.82
C GLU A 108 1.29 -17.16 -11.68
N GLY A 109 0.01 -17.34 -11.32
CA GLY A 109 -0.91 -18.25 -12.01
C GLY A 109 -1.47 -17.72 -13.34
N VAL A 110 -1.38 -16.42 -13.61
CA VAL A 110 -1.98 -15.82 -14.82
C VAL A 110 -1.26 -16.27 -16.09
N LEU A 111 0.05 -16.09 -16.18
CA LEU A 111 0.79 -16.38 -17.42
C LEU A 111 0.82 -17.88 -17.79
N PRO A 112 1.07 -18.82 -16.86
CA PRO A 112 0.97 -20.25 -17.15
C PRO A 112 -0.41 -20.65 -17.68
N GLY A 113 -1.48 -20.10 -17.10
CA GLY A 113 -2.86 -20.33 -17.56
C GLY A 113 -3.14 -19.84 -18.98
N TYR A 114 -2.39 -18.85 -19.48
CA TYR A 114 -2.48 -18.37 -20.86
C TYR A 114 -1.54 -19.11 -21.83
N LEU A 115 -0.41 -19.64 -21.33
CA LEU A 115 0.63 -20.26 -22.15
C LEU A 115 0.50 -21.79 -22.27
N GLY A 116 -0.36 -22.42 -21.45
CA GLY A 116 -0.75 -23.83 -21.61
C GLY A 116 0.22 -24.84 -20.97
N ASP A 117 0.95 -24.44 -19.94
CA ASP A 117 1.75 -25.34 -19.10
C ASP A 117 0.93 -25.93 -17.94
#